data_AF-A0AA35YQY3-F1
#
_entry.id   AF-A0AA35YQY3-F1
#
_cell.length_a   1.000
_cell.length_b   1.000
_cell.length_c   1.000
_cell.angle_alpha   90.00
_cell.angle_beta   90.00
_cell.angle_gamma   90.00
#
_symmetry.space_group_name_H-M   'P 1'
#
loop_
_entity.id
_entity.type
_entity.pdbx_description
1 polymer ?
#
loop_
_entity_poly.entity_id
_entity_poly.type
_entity_poly.pdbx_seq_one_letter_code
_entity_poly.pdbx_strand_id
1 'polypeptide(L)'
;MLPGRKKTVKVGFAFHADFSLKVQGVDLKNMGLKDFILQPRKLTKERCTDVYYCLQIRSVIDGLKELRDDNDYVRFLDARYVNDCKINVYIDEYQEPVMEWIDEEKVEEGDTESDEYEDDVDSVMSDYISVDPL
;
A
#
# COMPACT_ATOMS: atom_id res chain seq x y z
N MET A 1 20.53 -25.50 17.08
CA MET A 1 19.96 -24.16 17.39
C MET A 1 20.39 -23.21 16.29
N LEU A 2 19.48 -22.70 15.48
CA LEU A 2 19.81 -21.67 14.47
C LEU A 2 19.92 -20.30 15.16
N PRO A 3 20.92 -19.47 14.84
CA PRO A 3 21.11 -18.18 15.48
C PRO A 3 19.91 -17.28 15.18
N GLY A 4 19.35 -16.68 16.23
CA GLY A 4 18.17 -15.82 16.17
C GLY A 4 18.36 -14.71 15.15
N ARG A 5 17.70 -14.84 13.99
CA ARG A 5 17.65 -13.79 12.96
C ARG A 5 16.98 -12.57 13.59
N LYS A 6 17.75 -11.51 13.82
CA LYS A 6 17.21 -10.20 14.17
C LYS A 6 16.30 -9.76 13.02
N LYS A 7 15.00 -9.66 13.29
CA LYS A 7 13.99 -9.29 12.31
C LYS A 7 14.09 -7.79 12.05
N THR A 8 14.69 -7.42 10.93
CA THR A 8 14.82 -6.02 10.50
C THR A 8 13.45 -5.47 10.13
N VAL A 9 12.96 -4.47 10.85
CA VAL A 9 11.90 -3.58 10.34
C VAL A 9 12.59 -2.64 9.38
N LYS A 10 11.95 -2.29 8.26
CA LYS A 10 12.23 -1.02 7.59
C LYS A 10 11.00 -0.17 7.82
N VAL A 11 11.02 0.71 8.81
CA VAL A 11 10.04 1.79 8.88
C VAL A 11 10.49 2.79 7.82
N GLY A 12 9.65 3.10 6.84
CA GLY A 12 9.76 4.33 6.06
C GLY A 12 8.82 5.35 6.71
N PHE A 13 9.10 6.63 6.56
CA PHE A 13 8.14 7.69 6.85
C PHE A 13 8.02 8.49 5.57
N ALA A 14 6.81 8.77 5.10
CA ALA A 14 6.57 9.63 3.96
C ALA A 14 5.25 10.35 4.17
N PHE A 15 5.28 11.68 4.13
CA PHE A 15 4.31 12.56 3.48
C PHE A 15 5.03 13.89 3.26
N HIS A 16 4.88 14.47 2.06
CA HIS A 16 5.88 15.29 1.34
C HIS A 16 7.18 14.53 0.96
N ALA A 17 7.47 14.51 -0.34
CA ALA A 17 8.41 13.63 -1.03
C ALA A 17 9.91 13.74 -0.64
N ASP A 18 10.26 14.47 0.42
CA ASP A 18 11.64 14.91 0.64
C ASP A 18 12.40 14.10 1.70
N PHE A 19 11.73 13.21 2.44
CA PHE A 19 12.41 12.45 3.50
C PHE A 19 11.86 11.03 3.67
N SER A 20 12.76 10.04 3.61
CA SER A 20 12.49 8.68 4.08
C SER A 20 13.61 8.24 5.02
N LEU A 21 13.27 7.98 6.28
CA LEU A 21 14.21 7.41 7.25
C LEU A 21 14.00 5.91 7.32
N LYS A 22 15.09 5.12 7.25
CA LYS A 22 15.06 3.67 7.49
C LYS A 22 15.46 3.40 8.93
N VAL A 23 14.51 2.95 9.75
CA VAL A 23 14.77 2.55 11.15
C VAL A 23 15.00 1.04 11.21
N GLN A 24 16.08 0.60 11.88
CA GLN A 24 16.41 -0.83 12.08
C GLN A 24 16.57 -1.16 13.57
N GLY A 25 16.38 -2.44 13.93
CA GLY A 25 16.68 -2.95 15.28
C GLY A 25 15.64 -2.61 16.36
N VAL A 26 14.50 -2.03 15.99
CA VAL A 26 13.41 -1.75 16.94
C VAL A 26 12.64 -3.04 17.24
N ASP A 27 12.51 -3.36 18.52
CA ASP A 27 11.70 -4.47 19.00
C ASP A 27 10.22 -4.06 19.09
N LEU A 28 9.57 -4.02 17.92
CA LEU A 28 8.16 -3.66 17.83
C LEU A 28 7.22 -4.64 18.57
N LYS A 29 7.66 -5.89 18.79
CA LYS A 29 6.81 -6.91 19.44
C LYS A 29 6.61 -6.59 20.92
N ASN A 30 7.66 -6.10 21.58
CA ASN A 30 7.62 -5.74 22.99
C ASN A 30 7.37 -4.24 23.22
N MET A 31 7.18 -3.48 22.14
CA MET A 31 6.85 -2.06 22.17
C MET A 31 5.34 -1.88 22.05
N GLY A 32 4.73 -1.07 22.91
CA GLY A 32 3.31 -0.72 22.79
C GLY A 32 3.08 0.35 21.72
N LEU A 33 1.82 0.49 21.28
CA LEU A 33 1.40 1.50 20.30
C LEU A 33 1.86 2.92 20.67
N LYS A 34 1.66 3.31 21.93
CA LYS A 34 2.03 4.65 22.42
C LYS A 34 3.52 4.92 22.24
N ASP A 35 4.36 3.96 22.61
CA ASP A 35 5.81 4.07 22.46
C ASP A 35 6.23 4.07 20.99
N PHE A 36 5.51 3.32 20.15
CA PHE A 36 5.72 3.32 18.72
C PHE A 36 5.42 4.70 18.11
N ILE A 37 4.25 5.31 18.40
CA ILE A 37 3.84 6.64 17.89
C ILE A 37 4.70 7.79 18.46
N LEU A 38 5.28 7.61 19.65
CA LEU A 38 6.22 8.59 20.20
C LEU A 38 7.48 8.76 19.34
N GLN A 39 7.89 7.75 18.58
CA GLN A 39 9.04 7.88 17.67
C GLN A 39 8.77 8.84 16.50
N PRO A 40 7.73 8.63 15.65
CA PRO A 40 7.39 9.56 14.59
C PRO A 40 7.07 10.95 15.12
N ARG A 41 6.39 11.10 16.27
CA ARG A 41 6.17 12.41 16.90
C ARG A 41 7.44 13.17 17.21
N LYS A 42 8.46 12.49 17.76
CA LYS A 42 9.77 13.13 18.00
C LYS A 42 10.45 13.57 16.70
N LEU A 43 10.29 12.81 15.63
CA LEU A 43 10.87 13.15 14.31
C LEU A 43 10.17 14.36 13.68
N THR A 44 8.85 14.47 13.83
CA THR A 44 8.04 15.56 13.26
C THR A 44 7.85 16.74 14.22
N LYS A 45 8.61 16.81 15.32
CA LYS A 45 8.51 17.87 16.33
C LYS A 45 7.09 18.03 16.88
N GLU A 46 6.47 16.91 17.24
CA GLU A 46 5.11 16.80 17.79
C GLU A 46 3.98 17.16 16.79
N ARG A 47 4.28 17.25 15.49
CA ARG A 47 3.27 17.51 14.45
C ARG A 47 2.60 16.25 13.91
N CYS A 48 3.03 15.06 14.33
CA CYS A 48 2.43 13.80 13.90
C CYS A 48 1.02 13.66 14.50
N THR A 49 0.03 13.85 13.65
CA THR A 49 -1.39 13.74 13.98
C THR A 49 -1.83 12.30 13.78
N ASP A 50 -1.67 11.80 12.55
CA ASP A 50 -2.12 10.46 12.17
C ASP A 50 -0.95 9.61 11.62
N VAL A 51 -1.03 8.31 11.85
CA VAL A 51 -0.03 7.33 11.40
C VAL A 51 -0.73 6.25 10.60
N TYR A 52 -0.19 5.97 9.43
CA TYR A 52 -0.70 4.96 8.50
C TYR A 52 0.37 3.93 8.19
N TYR A 53 -0.03 2.76 7.72
CA TYR A 53 0.87 1.75 7.22
C TYR A 53 0.35 1.10 5.94
N CYS A 54 1.27 0.68 5.08
CA CYS A 54 0.97 -0.10 3.89
C CYS A 54 2.00 -1.22 3.71
N LEU A 55 1.52 -2.41 3.33
CA LEU A 55 2.41 -3.50 2.93
C LEU A 55 3.14 -3.15 1.64
N GLN A 56 4.43 -3.44 1.56
CA GLN A 56 5.22 -3.12 0.35
C GLN A 56 4.73 -3.80 -0.92
N ILE A 57 3.99 -4.91 -0.78
CA ILE A 57 3.41 -5.67 -1.90
C ILE A 57 2.07 -5.11 -2.37
N ARG A 58 1.50 -4.12 -1.68
CA ARG A 58 0.24 -3.48 -2.04
C ARG A 58 0.49 -2.05 -2.52
N SER A 59 -0.37 -1.58 -3.41
CA SER A 59 -0.49 -0.16 -3.74
C SER A 59 -0.86 0.63 -2.48
N VAL A 60 -0.56 1.93 -2.46
CA VAL A 60 -1.01 2.82 -1.38
C VAL A 60 -2.55 2.90 -1.41
N ILE A 61 -3.12 3.05 -2.61
CA ILE A 61 -4.57 3.14 -2.86
C ILE A 61 -5.33 1.97 -2.20
N ASP A 62 -4.88 0.72 -2.37
CA ASP A 62 -5.59 -0.46 -1.85
C ASP A 62 -5.10 -0.95 -0.48
N GLY A 63 -3.91 -0.51 -0.08
CA GLY A 63 -3.15 -1.10 1.00
C GLY A 63 -2.99 -0.22 2.24
N LEU A 64 -3.30 1.07 2.14
CA LEU A 64 -3.14 2.01 3.24
C LEU A 64 -4.14 1.72 4.36
N LYS A 65 -3.64 1.66 5.59
CA LYS A 65 -4.43 1.45 6.80
C LYS A 65 -3.97 2.41 7.87
N GLU A 66 -4.92 3.00 8.57
CA GLU A 66 -4.64 3.85 9.72
C GLU A 66 -4.28 3.00 10.95
N LEU A 67 -3.47 3.58 11.83
CA LEU A 67 -2.98 2.96 13.06
C LEU A 67 -3.52 3.76 14.26
N ARG A 68 -4.80 3.56 14.62
CA ARG A 68 -5.50 4.38 15.62
C ARG A 68 -5.44 3.81 17.03
N ASP A 69 -5.51 2.49 17.13
CA ASP A 69 -5.67 1.80 18.41
C ASP A 69 -4.79 0.54 18.52
N ASP A 70 -4.81 -0.07 19.71
CA ASP A 70 -3.98 -1.24 20.01
C ASP A 70 -4.34 -2.44 19.12
N ASN A 71 -5.59 -2.54 18.66
CA ASN A 71 -6.02 -3.62 17.76
C ASN A 71 -5.47 -3.40 16.34
N ASP A 72 -5.44 -2.16 15.85
CA ASP A 72 -4.74 -1.82 14.62
C ASP A 72 -3.23 -2.08 14.73
N TYR A 73 -2.65 -1.81 15.90
CA TYR A 73 -1.24 -2.11 16.17
C TYR A 73 -0.94 -3.62 16.13
N VAL A 74 -1.81 -4.46 16.70
CA VAL A 74 -1.70 -5.92 16.59
C VAL A 74 -1.76 -6.35 15.12
N ARG A 75 -2.72 -5.83 14.35
CA ARG A 75 -2.85 -6.13 12.91
C ARG A 75 -1.62 -5.68 12.12
N PHE A 76 -1.05 -4.53 12.46
CA PHE A 76 0.20 -4.03 11.91
C PHE A 76 1.38 -4.99 12.18
N LEU A 77 1.50 -5.50 13.42
CA LEU A 77 2.52 -6.48 13.77
C LEU A 77 2.35 -7.79 13.01
N ASP A 78 1.11 -8.28 12.87
CA ASP A 78 0.79 -9.50 12.14
C ASP A 78 1.10 -9.37 10.64
N ALA A 79 0.65 -8.27 10.02
CA ALA A 79 0.88 -7.97 8.61
C ALA A 79 2.38 -7.93 8.28
N ARG A 80 3.19 -7.39 9.20
CA ARG A 80 4.64 -7.38 9.08
C ARG A 80 5.26 -8.78 9.04
N TYR A 81 4.75 -9.74 9.83
CA TYR A 81 5.30 -11.11 9.83
C TYR A 81 5.07 -11.85 8.51
N VAL A 82 3.95 -11.55 7.85
CA VAL A 82 3.61 -12.13 6.54
C VAL A 82 4.49 -11.57 5.43
N ASN A 83 4.99 -10.34 5.55
CA ASN A 83 5.71 -9.62 4.50
C ASN A 83 7.21 -9.43 4.77
N ASP A 84 7.94 -10.49 5.11
CA ASP A 84 9.40 -10.45 5.36
C ASP A 84 9.86 -9.37 6.36
N CYS A 85 8.99 -9.01 7.29
CA CYS A 85 9.21 -7.93 8.26
C CYS A 85 9.35 -6.52 7.66
N LYS A 86 8.90 -6.30 6.41
CA LYS A 86 8.94 -5.01 5.70
C LYS A 86 7.54 -4.40 5.61
N ILE A 87 7.41 -3.15 6.04
CA ILE A 87 6.14 -2.42 5.98
C ILE A 87 6.45 -0.92 5.88
N ASN A 88 5.75 -0.22 5.00
CA ASN A 88 5.90 1.23 4.91
C ASN A 88 4.99 1.86 5.96
N VAL A 89 5.48 2.90 6.62
CA VAL A 89 4.70 3.71 7.55
C VAL A 89 4.64 5.12 6.97
N TYR A 90 3.54 5.81 7.20
CA TYR A 90 3.31 7.14 6.68
C TYR A 90 2.81 8.00 7.83
N ILE A 91 3.27 9.25 7.90
CA ILE A 91 2.92 10.18 8.98
C ILE A 91 2.24 11.38 8.37
N ASP A 92 1.02 11.63 8.76
CA ASP A 92 0.37 12.89 8.44
C ASP A 92 0.71 13.94 9.52
N GLU A 93 1.34 15.03 9.06
CA GLU A 93 1.71 16.17 9.90
C GLU A 93 0.63 17.25 9.98
N TYR A 94 -0.33 17.25 9.05
CA TYR A 94 -1.25 18.35 8.82
C TYR A 94 -2.73 17.96 8.91
N GLN A 95 -3.02 16.70 9.26
CA GLN A 95 -4.38 16.18 9.35
C GLN A 95 -5.11 16.32 8.00
N GLU A 96 -4.41 15.94 6.94
CA GLU A 96 -4.97 15.88 5.61
C GLU A 96 -5.99 14.75 5.51
N PRO A 97 -7.06 14.90 4.71
CA PRO A 97 -8.06 13.86 4.51
C PRO A 97 -7.53 12.77 3.55
N VAL A 98 -6.37 12.19 3.86
CA VAL A 98 -5.65 11.24 2.98
C VAL A 98 -6.53 10.06 2.55
N MET A 99 -7.38 9.57 3.45
CA MET A 99 -8.28 8.46 3.14
C MET A 99 -9.38 8.89 2.16
N GLU A 100 -9.85 10.13 2.23
CA GLU A 100 -10.86 10.66 1.28
C GLU A 100 -10.24 10.80 -0.11
N TRP A 101 -9.01 11.31 -0.21
CA TRP A 101 -8.30 11.40 -1.50
C TRP A 101 -8.09 10.04 -2.15
N ILE A 102 -7.78 9.01 -1.36
CA ILE A 102 -7.65 7.63 -1.86
C ILE A 102 -9.01 7.10 -2.37
N ASP A 103 -10.10 7.42 -1.68
CA ASP A 103 -11.43 6.97 -2.10
C ASP A 103 -11.89 7.71 -3.37
N GLU A 104 -11.58 9.00 -3.52
CA GLU A 104 -11.81 9.76 -4.75
C GLU A 104 -11.03 9.17 -5.95
N GLU A 105 -9.74 8.84 -5.76
CA GLU A 105 -8.90 8.26 -6.81
C GLU A 105 -9.42 6.90 -7.30
N LYS A 106 -9.97 6.07 -6.39
CA LYS A 106 -10.60 4.79 -6.77
C LYS A 106 -11.86 4.94 -7.60
N VAL A 107 -12.63 6.00 -7.37
CA VAL A 107 -13.86 6.28 -8.11
C VAL A 107 -13.52 6.75 -9.53
N GLU A 108 -12.50 7.60 -9.68
CA GLU A 108 -12.05 8.06 -11.00
C GLU A 108 -11.46 6.93 -11.86
N GLU A 109 -10.72 5.97 -11.27
CA GLU A 109 -10.22 4.79 -12.00
C GLU A 109 -11.34 3.79 -12.38
N GLY A 110 -12.44 3.78 -11.62
CA GLY A 110 -13.60 2.91 -11.85
C GLY A 110 -14.53 3.33 -12.99
N ASP A 111 -14.36 4.55 -13.52
CA ASP A 111 -15.16 5.13 -14.60
C ASP A 111 -14.50 5.00 -15.98
N THR A 112 -13.65 3.97 -16.16
CA THR A 112 -13.44 3.46 -17.51
C THR A 112 -14.64 2.59 -17.86
N GLU A 113 -15.73 3.22 -18.27
CA GLU A 113 -16.81 2.58 -19.01
C GLU A 113 -16.18 1.82 -20.18
N SER A 114 -15.92 0.53 -19.96
CA SER A 114 -15.83 -0.44 -21.02
C SER A 114 -17.27 -0.60 -21.51
N ASP A 115 -17.68 0.29 -22.41
CA ASP A 115 -18.78 0.01 -23.33
C ASP A 115 -18.32 -1.12 -24.28
N GLU A 116 -18.21 -2.33 -23.73
CA GLU A 116 -18.41 -3.54 -24.50
C GLU A 116 -19.92 -3.71 -24.65
N TYR A 117 -20.45 -3.21 -25.77
CA TYR A 117 -21.62 -3.81 -26.40
C TYR A 117 -21.35 -4.06 -27.89
N GLU A 118 -21.61 -5.30 -28.26
CA GLU A 118 -21.23 -6.06 -29.44
C GLU A 118 -22.03 -5.65 -30.69
N ASP A 119 -21.45 -5.79 -31.88
CA ASP A 119 -22.24 -6.08 -33.09
C ASP A 119 -21.53 -7.14 -33.92
N ASP A 120 -22.09 -8.36 -33.84
CA ASP A 120 -21.81 -9.50 -34.69
C ASP A 120 -22.12 -9.13 -36.16
N VAL A 121 -21.08 -8.92 -36.97
CA VAL A 121 -21.21 -9.14 -38.42
C VAL A 121 -20.21 -10.18 -38.87
N ASP A 122 -20.77 -11.37 -39.05
CA ASP A 122 -20.20 -12.55 -39.67
C ASP A 122 -19.68 -12.18 -41.08
N SER A 123 -18.44 -11.71 -41.16
CA SER A 123 -17.80 -11.37 -42.44
C SER A 123 -17.29 -12.66 -43.07
N VAL A 124 -18.25 -13.42 -43.61
CA VAL A 124 -18.02 -14.52 -44.54
C VAL A 124 -17.23 -13.97 -45.72
N MET A 125 -15.91 -14.11 -45.69
CA MET A 125 -15.07 -14.06 -46.89
C MET A 125 -15.47 -15.27 -47.75
N SER A 126 -16.44 -15.05 -48.63
CA SER A 126 -16.79 -15.99 -49.69
C SER A 126 -15.68 -15.98 -50.75
N ASP A 127 -14.60 -16.69 -50.49
CA ASP A 127 -13.61 -17.02 -51.51
C ASP A 127 -14.14 -18.19 -52.35
N TYR A 128 -14.88 -17.84 -53.39
CA TYR A 128 -15.21 -18.74 -54.49
C TYR A 128 -13.94 -19.03 -55.32
N ILE A 129 -13.36 -20.19 -55.03
CA ILE A 129 -12.67 -21.20 -55.86
C ILE A 129 -12.50 -20.89 -57.37
N SER A 130 -11.27 -21.04 -57.89
CA SER A 130 -10.90 -21.91 -59.04
C SER A 130 -9.43 -21.70 -59.44
N VAL A 131 -8.50 -22.60 -59.07
CA VAL A 131 -7.84 -23.67 -59.91
C VAL A 131 -7.08 -23.12 -61.14
N ASP A 132 -5.86 -23.52 -61.54
CA ASP A 132 -4.98 -24.65 -61.20
C ASP A 132 -3.54 -24.34 -61.74
N PRO A 133 -2.55 -25.28 -61.84
CA PRO A 133 -1.13 -24.98 -61.65
C PRO A 133 -0.37 -24.92 -62.99
N LEU A 134 0.89 -24.48 -62.94
CA LEU A 134 2.09 -25.15 -63.48
C LEU A 134 3.32 -24.26 -63.32
#